data_AF-A0A1H6F578-F1
#
_entry.id   AF-A0A1H6F578-F1
#
_cell.length_a   1.000
_cell.length_b   1.000
_cell.length_c   1.000
_cell.angle_alpha   90.00
_cell.angle_beta   90.00
_cell.angle_gamma   90.00
#
_symmetry.space_group_name_H-M   'P 1'
#
loop_
_entity.id
_entity.type
_entity.pdbx_description
1 polymer ?
#
loop_
_entity_poly.entity_id
_entity_poly.type
_entity_poly.pdbx_seq_one_letter_code
_entity_poly.pdbx_strand_id
1 'polypeptide(L)'
;MINHFKEQVNTRFKGVRIEIGEGENTVTVRFQEREITAAMIEGTVNSLREVLQETQAPVTIVINDGIQFDNGFEAKAFAKIAGIELKPGDVAQED
;
A
#
# COMPACT_ATOMS: atom_id res chain seq x y z
N MET A 1 -9.20 3.48 0.13
CA MET A 1 -8.14 3.01 1.03
C MET A 1 -6.86 3.86 0.90
N ILE A 2 -6.20 3.94 -0.26
CA ILE A 2 -4.98 4.78 -0.45
C ILE A 2 -5.15 6.26 -0.12
N ASN A 3 -6.30 6.87 -0.44
CA ASN A 3 -6.52 8.30 -0.22
C ASN A 3 -6.44 8.73 1.26
N HIS A 4 -6.62 7.82 2.23
CA HIS A 4 -6.43 8.15 3.64
C HIS A 4 -4.97 8.12 4.09
N PHE A 5 -4.10 7.40 3.37
CA PHE A 5 -2.67 7.28 3.70
C PHE A 5 -1.82 8.37 3.05
N LYS A 6 -2.43 9.21 2.20
CA LYS A 6 -1.78 10.35 1.56
C LYS A 6 -1.20 11.36 2.56
N GLU A 7 -1.84 11.50 3.72
CA GLU A 7 -1.42 12.40 4.79
C GLU A 7 -0.38 11.77 5.73
N GLN A 8 -0.21 10.43 5.70
CA GLN A 8 0.77 9.70 6.49
C GLN A 8 2.11 9.55 5.74
N VAL A 9 2.78 10.68 5.52
CA VAL A 9 4.02 10.77 4.71
C VAL A 9 5.16 9.85 5.18
N ASN A 10 5.19 9.50 6.47
CA ASN A 10 6.24 8.70 7.09
C ASN A 10 5.95 7.19 7.11
N THR A 11 4.72 6.77 6.77
CA THR A 11 4.39 5.33 6.74
C THR A 11 5.08 4.65 5.56
N ARG A 12 5.84 3.59 5.85
CA ARG A 12 6.58 2.79 4.87
C ARG A 12 5.96 1.41 4.71
N PHE A 13 5.84 0.97 3.46
CA PHE A 13 5.32 -0.34 3.10
C PHE A 13 6.44 -1.16 2.47
N LYS A 14 6.60 -2.42 2.89
CA LYS A 14 7.65 -3.33 2.41
C LYS A 14 7.03 -4.57 1.77
N GLY A 15 7.62 -5.06 0.68
CA GLY A 15 7.10 -6.22 -0.06
C GLY A 15 5.80 -5.90 -0.83
N VAL A 16 5.68 -4.69 -1.36
CA VAL A 16 4.46 -4.22 -2.05
C VAL A 16 4.37 -4.80 -3.46
N ARG A 17 3.24 -5.42 -3.77
CA ARG A 17 2.83 -5.80 -5.12
C ARG A 17 1.59 -5.01 -5.52
N ILE A 18 1.62 -4.40 -6.69
CA ILE A 18 0.50 -3.69 -7.30
C ILE A 18 0.11 -4.48 -8.55
N GLU A 19 -1.17 -4.81 -8.67
CA GLU A 19 -1.78 -5.45 -9.83
C GLU A 19 -2.84 -4.51 -10.39
N ILE A 20 -2.82 -4.25 -11.70
CA ILE A 20 -3.76 -3.35 -12.39
C ILE A 20 -4.35 -4.09 -13.58
N GLY A 21 -5.68 -4.07 -13.72
CA GLY A 21 -6.40 -4.75 -14.81
C GLY A 21 -6.84 -6.18 -14.43
N GLU A 22 -7.46 -6.87 -15.38
CA GLU A 22 -8.05 -8.20 -15.18
C GLU A 22 -7.59 -9.20 -16.25
N GLY A 23 -7.50 -10.47 -15.85
CA GLY A 23 -7.21 -11.57 -16.76
C GLY A 23 -5.83 -11.46 -17.41
N GLU A 24 -5.78 -11.59 -18.73
CA GLU A 24 -4.53 -11.60 -19.50
C GLU A 24 -3.88 -10.21 -19.62
N ASN A 25 -4.62 -9.13 -19.34
CA ASN A 25 -4.13 -7.75 -19.43
C ASN A 25 -3.59 -7.22 -18.10
N THR A 26 -3.49 -8.06 -17.06
CA THR A 26 -3.03 -7.60 -15.75
C THR A 26 -1.56 -7.20 -15.78
N VAL A 27 -1.28 -5.96 -15.38
CA VAL A 27 0.08 -5.45 -15.15
C VAL A 27 0.43 -5.61 -13.68
N THR A 28 1.61 -6.19 -13.42
CA THR A 28 2.13 -6.36 -12.05
C THR A 28 3.39 -5.52 -11.84
N VAL A 29 3.40 -4.68 -10.81
CA VAL A 29 4.60 -4.01 -10.30
C VAL A 29 4.95 -4.57 -8.93
N ARG A 30 6.22 -4.94 -8.75
CA ARG A 30 6.71 -5.48 -7.49
C ARG A 30 7.85 -4.65 -6.93
N PHE A 31 7.60 -4.04 -5.78
CA PHE A 31 8.60 -3.49 -4.90
C PHE A 31 8.99 -4.62 -3.93
N GLN A 32 10.18 -5.19 -4.14
CA GLN A 32 10.68 -6.33 -3.36
C GLN A 32 10.94 -5.90 -1.89
N GLU A 33 12.20 -5.86 -1.46
CA GLU A 33 12.54 -5.41 -0.11
C GLU A 33 12.53 -3.88 0.05
N ARG A 34 12.24 -3.16 -1.04
CA ARG A 34 12.21 -1.70 -1.03
C ARG A 34 11.03 -1.19 -0.20
N GLU A 35 11.33 -0.38 0.80
CA GLU A 35 10.36 0.43 1.51
C GLU A 35 9.89 1.60 0.64
N ILE A 36 8.58 1.73 0.49
CA ILE A 36 7.94 2.80 -0.29
C ILE A 36 6.83 3.48 0.52
N THR A 37 6.49 4.71 0.15
CA THR A 37 5.38 5.45 0.79
C THR A 37 4.07 5.22 0.06
N ALA A 38 2.95 5.58 0.70
CA ALA A 38 1.65 5.62 0.05
C ALA A 38 1.63 6.51 -1.21
N ALA A 39 2.35 7.64 -1.18
CA ALA A 39 2.47 8.54 -2.32
C ALA A 39 3.18 7.88 -3.51
N MET A 40 4.19 7.04 -3.27
CA MET A 40 4.86 6.29 -4.34
C MET A 40 3.94 5.23 -4.96
N ILE A 41 3.16 4.53 -4.12
CA ILE A 41 2.17 3.55 -4.60
C ILE A 41 1.13 4.23 -5.47
N GLU A 42 0.56 5.34 -5.00
CA GLU A 42 -0.44 6.09 -5.74
C GLU A 42 0.13 6.66 -7.06
N GLY A 43 1.32 7.26 -7.02
CA GLY A 43 1.99 7.74 -8.22
C GLY A 43 2.18 6.63 -9.25
N THR A 44 2.62 5.45 -8.82
CA THR A 44 2.78 4.27 -9.70
C THR A 44 1.46 3.85 -10.33
N VAL A 45 0.39 3.74 -9.54
CA VAL A 45 -0.95 3.38 -10.04
C VAL A 45 -1.47 4.39 -11.05
N ASN A 46 -1.37 5.69 -10.73
CA ASN A 46 -1.89 6.75 -11.59
C ASN A 46 -1.12 6.82 -12.91
N SER A 47 0.22 6.75 -12.87
CA SER A 47 1.04 6.75 -14.08
C SER A 47 0.77 5.53 -14.97
N LEU A 48 0.61 4.33 -14.39
CA LEU A 48 0.28 3.15 -15.19
C LEU A 48 -1.09 3.25 -15.84
N ARG A 49 -2.12 3.69 -15.09
CA ARG A 49 -3.46 3.90 -15.66
C ARG A 49 -3.46 4.92 -16.79
N GLU A 50 -2.69 6.00 -16.67
CA GLU A 50 -2.56 7.01 -17.71
C GLU A 50 -1.90 6.43 -18.97
N VAL A 51 -0.77 5.74 -18.82
CA VAL A 51 -0.02 5.14 -19.94
C VAL A 51 -0.83 4.05 -20.65
N LEU A 52 -1.56 3.22 -19.90
CA LEU A 52 -2.40 2.15 -20.44
C LEU A 52 -3.73 2.67 -20.99
N GLN A 53 -4.10 3.93 -20.72
CA GLN A 53 -5.42 4.52 -21.00
C GLN A 53 -6.56 3.78 -20.28
N GLU A 54 -6.25 3.16 -19.14
CA GLU A 54 -7.16 2.33 -18.35
C GLU A 54 -7.51 3.01 -17.02
N THR A 55 -8.08 4.22 -17.09
CA THR A 55 -8.31 5.06 -15.90
C THR A 55 -9.19 4.41 -14.83
N GLN A 56 -10.03 3.44 -15.21
CA GLN A 56 -10.95 2.72 -14.33
C GLN A 56 -10.57 1.25 -14.11
N ALA A 57 -9.40 0.80 -14.58
CA ALA A 57 -8.98 -0.58 -14.33
C ALA A 57 -8.93 -0.88 -12.82
N PRO A 58 -9.41 -2.06 -12.39
CA PRO A 58 -9.33 -2.46 -11.00
C PRO A 58 -7.87 -2.55 -10.57
N VAL A 59 -7.62 -2.24 -9.30
CA VAL A 59 -6.28 -2.23 -8.72
C VAL A 59 -6.30 -3.03 -7.43
N THR A 60 -5.40 -4.01 -7.35
CA THR A 60 -5.15 -4.80 -6.16
C THR A 60 -3.76 -4.47 -5.63
N ILE A 61 -3.65 -4.26 -4.32
CA ILE A 61 -2.37 -3.96 -3.66
C ILE A 61 -2.18 -4.97 -2.53
N VAL A 62 -1.06 -5.66 -2.56
CA VAL A 62 -0.69 -6.66 -1.57
C VAL A 62 0.61 -6.24 -0.89
N ILE A 63 0.62 -6.24 0.44
CA ILE A 63 1.81 -5.97 1.26
C ILE A 63 2.19 -7.29 1.91
N ASN A 64 3.37 -7.83 1.59
CA ASN A 64 3.75 -9.19 2.00
C ASN A 64 4.73 -9.24 3.17
N ASP A 65 5.44 -8.16 3.46
CA ASP A 65 6.52 -8.16 4.45
C ASP A 65 6.11 -7.38 5.72
N GLY A 66 5.78 -6.10 5.57
CA GLY A 66 5.33 -5.31 6.71
C GLY A 66 5.02 -3.86 6.40
N ILE A 67 4.55 -3.16 7.43
CA ILE A 67 4.28 -1.73 7.39
C ILE A 67 4.94 -1.10 8.61
N GLN A 68 5.80 -0.11 8.36
CA GLN A 68 6.39 0.71 9.40
C GLN A 68 5.57 1.99 9.52
N PHE A 69 5.04 2.24 10.71
CA PHE A 69 4.30 3.45 11.02
C PHE A 69 5.20 4.40 11.80
N ASP A 70 4.96 5.71 11.63
CA ASP A 70 5.66 6.75 12.38
C ASP A 70 5.35 6.67 13.89
N ASN A 71 4.12 6.30 14.22
CA ASN A 71 3.68 6.15 15.60
C ASN A 71 2.49 5.16 15.72
N GLY A 72 2.18 4.77 16.96
CA GLY A 72 1.10 3.82 17.25
C GLY A 72 -0.31 4.33 16.98
N PHE A 73 -0.52 5.64 16.79
CA PHE A 73 -1.82 6.19 16.37
C PHE A 73 -2.07 5.89 14.88
N GLU A 74 -1.07 6.06 14.03
CA GLU A 74 -1.19 5.76 12.60
C GLU A 74 -1.41 4.26 12.34
N ALA A 75 -0.76 3.39 13.12
CA ALA A 75 -1.00 1.95 13.05
C ALA A 75 -2.46 1.59 13.36
N LYS A 76 -3.05 2.20 14.39
CA LYS A 76 -4.47 2.00 14.75
C LYS A 76 -5.42 2.55 13.69
N ALA A 77 -5.10 3.73 13.13
CA ALA A 77 -5.90 4.33 12.06
C ALA A 77 -5.88 3.44 10.81
N PHE A 78 -4.71 2.92 10.43
CA PHE A 78 -4.56 1.97 9.33
C PHE A 78 -5.42 0.72 9.54
N ALA A 79 -5.32 0.10 10.72
CA ALA A 79 -6.07 -1.11 11.02
C ALA A 79 -7.58 -0.90 10.94
N LYS A 80 -8.09 0.22 11.49
CA LYS A 80 -9.49 0.59 11.38
C LYS A 80 -9.95 0.75 9.93
N ILE A 81 -9.14 1.39 9.08
CA ILE A 81 -9.44 1.57 7.66
C ILE A 81 -9.38 0.24 6.90
N ALA A 82 -8.43 -0.61 7.27
CA ALA A 82 -8.22 -1.92 6.66
C ALA A 82 -9.20 -2.98 7.14
N GLY A 83 -10.05 -2.67 8.13
CA GLY A 83 -10.92 -3.65 8.77
C GLY A 83 -10.14 -4.74 9.51
N ILE A 84 -8.88 -4.43 9.87
CA ILE A 84 -8.00 -5.32 10.62
C ILE A 84 -8.16 -4.98 12.11
N GLU A 85 -8.36 -6.00 12.93
CA GLU A 85 -8.28 -5.86 14.39
C GLU A 85 -6.83 -6.12 14.81
N LEU A 86 -6.15 -5.10 15.36
CA LEU A 86 -4.79 -5.26 15.88
C LEU A 86 -4.83 -5.99 17.21
N LYS A 87 -4.12 -7.12 17.31
CA LYS A 87 -3.93 -7.88 18.54
C LYS A 87 -2.53 -7.61 19.12
N PRO A 88 -2.34 -7.85 20.44
CA PRO A 88 -1.00 -7.88 21.02
C PRO A 88 -0.11 -8.87 20.26
N GLY A 89 1.03 -8.40 19.74
CA GLY A 89 1.93 -9.17 18.88
C GLY A 89 1.86 -8.82 17.39
N ASP A 90 0.77 -8.21 16.91
CA ASP A 90 0.66 -7.72 15.52
C ASP A 90 1.42 -6.40 15.30
N VAL A 91 1.74 -5.70 16.40
CA VAL A 91 2.52 -4.47 16.40
C VAL A 91 3.76 -4.70 17.25
N ALA A 92 4.92 -4.54 16.62
CA ALA A 92 6.20 -4.47 17.31
C ALA A 92 6.67 -3.01 17.35
N GLN A 93 7.25 -2.61 18.47
CA GLN A 93 8.01 -1.36 18.58
C GLN A 93 9.49 -1.77 18.49
N GLU A 94 10.20 -1.27 17.49
CA GLU A 94 11.66 -1.40 17.42
C GLU A 94 12.29 -0.29 18.28
N ASP A 95 13.36 -0.64 19.00
CA ASP A 95 14.08 0.23 19.96
C ASP A 95 14.84 1.39 19.32
#